data_AF-A0A413H9R2-F1
#
_entry.id   AF-A0A413H9R2-F1
#
_cell.length_a   1.000
_cell.length_b   1.000
_cell.length_c   1.000
_cell.angle_alpha   90.00
_cell.angle_beta   90.00
_cell.angle_gamma   90.00
#
_symmetry.space_group_name_H-M   'P 1'
#
loop_
_entity.id
_entity.type
_entity.pdbx_description
1 polymer ?
#
loop_
_entity_poly.entity_id
_entity_poly.type
_entity_poly.pdbx_seq_one_letter_code
_entity_poly.pdbx_strand_id
1 'polypeptide(L)'
;MEKQEALIINPYTYITLVGGNYLLYNTINGEYIRGNNLNISKILKRLLFTNSQWMYHVPTEDKDTDLSNFILEIKEKNIGDI
;
A
#
# COMPACT_ATOMS: atom_id res chain seq x y z
N MET A 1 -14.10 -15.53 -12.75
CA MET A 1 -14.12 -14.39 -11.81
C MET A 1 -12.72 -13.82 -11.78
N GLU A 2 -12.52 -12.58 -12.22
CA GLU A 2 -11.25 -11.89 -12.00
C GLU A 2 -11.03 -11.75 -10.49
N LYS A 3 -9.85 -12.15 -10.00
CA LYS A 3 -9.50 -11.89 -8.60
C LYS A 3 -9.41 -10.37 -8.43
N GLN A 4 -10.21 -9.83 -7.53
CA GLN A 4 -10.13 -8.43 -7.17
C GLN A 4 -8.83 -8.22 -6.38
N GLU A 5 -7.96 -7.33 -6.86
CA GLU A 5 -6.70 -7.01 -6.21
C GLU A 5 -6.96 -6.13 -4.99
N ALA A 6 -6.29 -6.41 -3.88
CA ALA A 6 -6.43 -5.66 -2.64
C ALA A 6 -5.05 -5.26 -2.14
N LEU A 7 -4.92 -4.01 -1.72
CA LEU A 7 -3.79 -3.54 -0.94
C LEU A 7 -4.12 -3.74 0.54
N ILE A 8 -3.36 -4.59 1.21
CA ILE A 8 -3.49 -4.84 2.64
C ILE A 8 -2.19 -4.44 3.29
N ILE A 9 -2.26 -3.64 4.37
CA ILE A 9 -1.12 -3.16 5.14
C ILE A 9 -1.23 -3.69 6.56
N ASN A 10 -0.10 -4.08 7.16
CA ASN A 10 -0.09 -4.49 8.56
C ASN A 10 -0.39 -3.30 9.49
N PRO A 11 -1.13 -3.50 10.59
CA PRO A 11 -1.48 -2.44 11.53
C PRO A 11 -0.27 -1.79 12.21
N TYR A 12 0.89 -2.46 12.20
CA TYR A 12 2.14 -1.98 12.78
C TYR A 12 3.06 -1.30 11.75
N THR A 13 2.56 -1.04 10.55
CA THR A 13 3.28 -0.30 9.52
C THR A 13 3.07 1.20 9.71
N TYR A 14 4.15 1.92 9.99
CA TYR A 14 4.16 3.38 9.93
C TYR A 14 4.10 3.82 8.47
N ILE A 15 3.19 4.76 8.15
CA ILE A 15 3.03 5.32 6.81
C ILE A 15 3.21 6.83 6.88
N THR A 16 4.06 7.39 6.03
CA THR A 16 4.17 8.84 5.84
C THR A 16 4.12 9.21 4.36
N LEU A 17 3.53 10.38 4.08
CA LEU A 17 3.21 10.85 2.74
C LEU A 17 3.55 12.34 2.62
N VAL A 18 4.43 12.69 1.66
CA VAL A 18 4.87 14.08 1.43
C VAL A 18 4.81 14.40 -0.06
N GLY A 19 3.79 15.14 -0.48
CA GLY A 19 3.50 15.42 -1.89
C GLY A 19 3.10 14.13 -2.62
N GLY A 20 4.03 13.58 -3.41
CA GLY A 20 3.95 12.28 -4.08
C GLY A 20 4.97 11.25 -3.57
N ASN A 21 5.74 11.60 -2.54
CA ASN A 21 6.65 10.67 -1.89
C ASN A 21 5.91 9.90 -0.79
N TYR A 22 6.27 8.63 -0.62
CA TYR A 22 5.75 7.78 0.44
C TYR A 22 6.89 6.99 1.10
N LEU A 23 6.69 6.68 2.37
CA LEU A 23 7.47 5.71 3.13
C LEU A 23 6.52 4.85 3.95
N LEU A 24 6.65 3.53 3.79
CA LEU A 24 6.05 2.52 4.63
C LEU A 24 7.17 1.84 5.39
N TYR A 25 7.03 1.73 6.71
CA TYR A 25 8.01 1.13 7.59
C TYR A 25 7.32 0.16 8.53
N ASN A 26 7.59 -1.14 8.39
CA ASN A 26 7.11 -2.14 9.32
C ASN A 26 7.95 -2.07 10.60
N THR A 27 7.33 -1.66 11.70
CA THR A 27 8.01 -1.44 12.98
C THR A 27 8.42 -2.74 13.69
N ILE A 28 7.92 -3.90 13.24
CA ILE A 28 8.21 -5.22 13.82
C ILE A 28 9.48 -5.81 13.24
N ASN A 29 9.64 -5.80 11.91
CA ASN A 29 10.79 -6.41 11.24
C ASN A 29 11.82 -5.40 10.70
N GLY A 30 11.50 -4.10 10.74
CA GLY A 30 12.39 -3.04 10.25
C GLY A 30 12.40 -2.85 8.73
N GLU A 31 11.61 -3.61 7.98
CA GLU A 31 11.51 -3.49 6.53
C GLU A 31 10.82 -2.19 6.12
N TYR A 32 11.23 -1.64 4.97
CA TYR A 32 10.63 -0.42 4.46
C TYR A 32 10.50 -0.41 2.93
N ILE A 33 9.50 0.34 2.48
CA ILE A 33 9.32 0.72 1.08
C ILE A 33 9.27 2.23 1.04
N ARG A 34 10.09 2.84 0.19
CA ARG A 34 10.04 4.26 -0.11
C ARG A 34 9.95 4.46 -1.61
N GLY A 35 9.23 5.48 -2.03
CA GLY A 35 9.11 5.79 -3.45
C GLY A 35 8.51 7.17 -3.68
N ASN A 36 8.47 7.52 -4.96
CA ASN A 36 7.80 8.72 -5.45
C ASN A 36 6.88 8.31 -6.60
N ASN A 37 5.61 8.09 -6.28
CA ASN A 37 4.58 7.75 -7.24
C ASN A 37 3.26 8.38 -6.78
N LEU A 38 2.71 9.25 -7.62
CA LEU A 38 1.49 9.99 -7.31
C LEU A 38 0.26 9.09 -7.21
N ASN A 39 0.19 8.02 -8.01
CA ASN A 39 -0.94 7.08 -7.95
C ASN A 39 -0.91 6.29 -6.64
N ILE A 40 0.24 5.67 -6.32
CA ILE A 40 0.43 4.95 -5.04
C ILE A 40 0.17 5.87 -3.84
N SER A 41 0.69 7.11 -3.88
CA SER A 41 0.45 8.08 -2.81
C SER A 41 -1.05 8.41 -2.64
N LYS A 42 -1.81 8.52 -3.73
CA LYS A 42 -3.27 8.75 -3.65
C LYS A 42 -3.98 7.54 -3.04
N ILE A 43 -3.60 6.33 -3.43
CA ILE A 43 -4.16 5.07 -2.90
C ILE A 43 -3.86 4.95 -1.40
N LEU A 44 -2.62 5.21 -0.97
CA LEU A 44 -2.23 5.22 0.44
C LEU A 44 -3.00 6.28 1.23
N LYS A 45 -3.23 7.48 0.66
CA LYS A 45 -4.13 8.47 1.30
C LYS A 45 -5.52 7.88 1.48
N ARG A 46 -6.11 7.31 0.43
CA ARG A 46 -7.46 6.70 0.50
C ARG A 46 -7.52 5.62 1.59
N LEU A 47 -6.54 4.71 1.64
CA LEU A 47 -6.40 3.67 2.66
C LEU A 47 -6.41 4.25 4.09
N LEU A 48 -5.68 5.34 4.32
CA LEU A 48 -5.59 5.99 5.65
C LEU A 48 -6.86 6.72 6.07
N PHE A 49 -7.70 7.14 5.12
CA PHE A 49 -8.95 7.86 5.38
C PHE A 49 -10.18 6.95 5.40
N THR A 50 -10.07 5.72 4.91
CA THR A 50 -11.15 4.74 5.01
C THR A 50 -11.17 4.13 6.42
N ASN A 51 -12.36 3.98 7.02
CA ASN A 51 -12.56 3.22 8.27
C ASN A 51 -12.22 1.72 8.14
N SER A 52 -11.72 1.29 6.98
CA SER A 52 -11.25 -0.05 6.70
C SER A 52 -10.01 -0.38 7.53
N GLN A 53 -9.98 -1.59 8.08
CA GLN A 53 -8.90 -2.17 8.88
C GLN A 53 -7.60 -2.38 8.07
N TRP A 54 -7.00 -1.31 7.53
CA TRP A 54 -5.76 -1.37 6.75
C TRP A 54 -5.88 -2.12 5.42
N MET A 55 -7.08 -2.14 4.83
CA MET A 55 -7.37 -2.80 3.56
C MET A 55 -8.02 -1.83 2.57
N TYR A 56 -7.52 -1.80 1.34
CA TYR A 56 -8.09 -1.06 0.23
C TYR A 56 -8.35 -2.00 -0.95
N HIS A 57 -9.63 -2.16 -1.31
CA HIS A 57 -10.00 -2.87 -2.53
C HIS A 57 -9.71 -1.99 -3.74
N VAL A 58 -8.84 -2.45 -4.63
CA VAL A 58 -8.39 -1.67 -5.79
C VAL A 58 -9.52 -1.62 -6.83
N PRO A 59 -10.10 -0.44 -7.09
CA PRO A 59 -11.05 -0.25 -8.19
C PRO A 59 -10.35 -0.42 -9.53
N THR A 60 -11.08 -0.84 -10.57
CA THR A 60 -10.52 -1.10 -11.91
C THR A 60 -9.79 0.12 -12.50
N GLU A 61 -10.24 1.33 -12.18
CA GLU A 61 -9.64 2.59 -12.64
C GLU A 61 -8.26 2.91 -12.05
N ASP A 62 -7.94 2.36 -10.88
CA ASP A 62 -6.65 2.56 -10.21
C ASP A 62 -5.65 1.44 -10.53
N LYS A 63 -6.08 0.38 -11.22
CA LYS A 63 -5.23 -0.76 -11.58
C LYS A 63 -4.21 -0.34 -12.63
N ASP A 64 -2.94 -0.41 -12.26
CA ASP A 64 -1.82 -0.29 -13.18
C ASP A 64 -0.67 -1.22 -12.75
N THR A 65 0.33 -1.36 -13.62
CA THR A 65 1.50 -2.23 -13.36
C THR A 65 2.32 -1.77 -12.15
N ASP A 66 2.38 -0.46 -11.88
CA ASP A 66 3.13 0.09 -10.74
C ASP A 66 2.46 -0.30 -9.41
N LEU A 67 1.14 -0.25 -9.36
CA LEU A 67 0.35 -0.67 -8.20
C LEU A 67 0.49 -2.17 -7.96
N SER A 68 0.40 -3.00 -9.01
CA SER A 68 0.59 -4.44 -8.86
C SER A 68 2.01 -4.77 -8.35
N ASN A 69 3.04 -4.11 -8.89
CA ASN A 69 4.42 -4.26 -8.40
C ASN A 69 4.57 -3.79 -6.96
N PHE A 70 3.92 -2.69 -6.59
CA PHE A 70 3.92 -2.20 -5.22
C PHE A 70 3.25 -3.18 -4.25
N ILE A 71 2.10 -3.75 -4.61
CA ILE A 71 1.40 -4.76 -3.80
C ILE A 71 2.26 -6.02 -3.64
N LEU A 72 3.01 -6.43 -4.67
CA LEU A 72 3.98 -7.52 -4.56
C LEU A 72 5.11 -7.18 -3.59
N GLU A 73 5.69 -5.98 -3.68
CA GLU A 73 6.75 -5.54 -2.76
C GLU A 73 6.27 -5.51 -1.30
N ILE A 74 5.02 -5.09 -1.07
CA ILE A 74 4.37 -5.10 0.26
C ILE A 74 4.36 -6.52 0.86
N LYS A 75 4.04 -7.53 0.04
CA LYS A 75 4.01 -8.94 0.44
C LYS A 75 5.40 -9.48 0.70
N GLU A 76 6.33 -9.24 -0.22
CA GLU A 76 7.71 -9.73 -0.12
C GLU A 76 8.42 -9.18 1.13
N LYS A 77 8.13 -7.93 1.52
CA LYS A 77 8.73 -7.29 2.69
C LYS A 77 7.95 -7.50 4.00
N ASN A 78 6.91 -8.34 3.97
CA ASN A 78 5.99 -8.54 5.10
C ASN A 78 5.45 -7.21 5.68
N ILE A 79 5.28 -6.19 4.84
CA ILE A 79 4.67 -4.91 5.24
C ILE A 79 3.15 -5.05 5.25
N GLY A 80 2.61 -6.02 4.50
CA GLY A 80 1.19 -6.34 4.48
C GLY A 80 0.87 -7.60 3.70
N ASP A 81 -0.40 -7.99 3.80
CA ASP A 81 -1.04 -9.23 3.36
C ASP A 81 -0.33 -10.52 3.84
N ILE A 82 -0.46 -10.76 5.16
CA ILE A 82 -0.18 -12.00 5.90
C ILE A 82 -1.28 -13.03 5.62
#